data_AF-A0A8D9GMW4-F1
#
_entry.id   AF-A0A8D9GMW4-F1
#
_cell.length_a   1.000
_cell.length_b   1.000
_cell.length_c   1.000
_cell.angle_alpha   90.00
_cell.angle_beta   90.00
_cell.angle_gamma   90.00
#
_symmetry.space_group_name_H-M   'P 1'
#
loop_
_entity.id
_entity.type
_entity.pdbx_description
1 polymer ?
#
loop_
_entity_poly.entity_id
_entity_poly.type
_entity_poly.pdbx_seq_one_letter_code
_entity_poly.pdbx_strand_id
1 'polypeptide(L)'
;IDLRSRGKVRELDLAQTRVNVTLSRIDAIVERGNCIEGVKTALDSEDYESAAKFVQRFLQIDSKYKDSGSDQREQLFESKKQLEGIAKKKLWAAIDQRDHPTILRFVRLYSLLGREEEGLQLYVGYLKKVIAMRGRMEYENVVELMEQGVEQGNFVGCLTNLFKDIVMAIEENDEILRGLCGEDGVVYAICELQEECDSRGSLILKKYMEFRKLARLASDINNSPNLNLLAGGASEGPDPREVELYVEEILSLMQLGEDYTEFMVSKIKSLTSVDAELLPRATKAFRNGSFSKVIQDVTGFYVILEGFFMIENVRKAIRIDEHVPDSLTTSMVDDVFYVLQSCLRRAISTSKISSVIAVLSNAGSLLANDYHEALQQKIREPNLGARLFLGGIGCIKTMVDLKPNLAY
;
A
#
# COMPACT_ATOMS: atom_id res chain seq x y z
N ILE A 1 -51.66 59.42 23.26
CA ILE A 1 -52.00 58.25 24.12
C ILE A 1 -51.14 57.01 23.79
N ASP A 2 -50.56 56.92 22.59
CA ASP A 2 -49.93 55.69 22.06
C ASP A 2 -48.45 55.41 22.49
N LEU A 3 -47.70 56.42 22.93
CA LEU A 3 -46.30 56.24 23.37
C LEU A 3 -46.17 55.67 24.80
N ARG A 4 -47.17 55.88 25.65
CA ARG A 4 -47.16 55.46 27.07
C ARG A 4 -47.61 54.01 27.25
N SER A 5 -48.43 53.48 26.33
CA SER A 5 -48.80 52.06 26.32
C SER A 5 -47.64 51.19 25.81
N ARG A 6 -46.93 51.59 24.76
CA ARG A 6 -45.77 50.86 24.22
C ARG A 6 -44.63 50.69 25.22
N GLY A 7 -44.36 51.67 26.08
CA GLY A 7 -43.34 51.57 27.14
C GLY A 7 -43.69 50.52 28.20
N LYS A 8 -44.96 50.49 28.66
CA LYS A 8 -45.44 49.49 29.61
C LYS A 8 -45.50 48.08 29.03
N VAL A 9 -45.87 47.95 27.76
CA VAL A 9 -45.84 46.65 27.05
C VAL A 9 -44.41 46.14 26.93
N ARG A 10 -43.44 47.01 26.64
CA ARG A 10 -42.02 46.63 26.55
C ARG A 10 -41.41 46.26 27.90
N GLU A 11 -41.82 46.90 28.99
CA GLU A 11 -41.45 46.50 30.36
C GLU A 11 -42.06 45.16 30.76
N LEU A 12 -43.32 44.91 30.39
CA LEU A 12 -43.99 43.62 30.59
C LEU A 12 -43.32 42.51 29.79
N ASP A 13 -42.99 42.74 28.51
CA ASP A 13 -42.27 41.78 27.67
C ASP A 13 -40.87 41.49 28.24
N LEU A 14 -40.18 42.51 28.76
CA LEU A 14 -38.89 42.35 29.45
C LEU A 14 -39.01 41.54 30.73
N ALA A 15 -40.05 41.81 31.54
CA ALA A 15 -40.32 41.05 32.76
C ALA A 15 -40.69 39.60 32.45
N GLN A 16 -41.53 39.36 31.45
CA GLN A 16 -41.93 38.03 30.99
C GLN A 16 -40.75 37.26 30.42
N THR A 17 -39.88 37.91 29.65
CA THR A 17 -38.64 37.30 29.14
C THR A 17 -37.71 36.90 30.30
N ARG A 18 -37.54 37.75 31.31
CA ARG A 18 -36.72 37.45 32.50
C ARG A 18 -37.29 36.30 33.32
N VAL A 19 -38.61 36.24 33.49
CA VAL A 19 -39.30 35.14 34.17
C VAL A 19 -39.09 33.83 33.40
N ASN A 20 -39.29 33.82 32.09
CA ASN A 20 -39.08 32.63 31.24
C ASN A 20 -37.63 32.13 31.29
N VAL A 21 -36.65 33.05 31.27
CA VAL A 21 -35.22 32.70 31.43
C VAL A 21 -34.94 32.09 32.81
N THR A 22 -35.59 32.59 33.85
CA THR A 22 -35.41 32.11 35.23
C THR A 22 -36.05 30.73 35.43
N LEU A 23 -37.25 30.51 34.88
CA LEU A 23 -37.91 29.21 34.81
C LEU A 23 -37.03 28.18 34.09
N SER A 24 -36.53 28.52 32.91
CA SER A 24 -35.64 27.63 32.14
C SER A 24 -34.35 27.29 32.91
N ARG A 25 -33.84 28.21 33.74
CA ARG A 25 -32.67 27.95 34.61
C ARG A 25 -33.01 27.01 35.77
N ILE A 26 -34.19 27.14 36.37
CA ILE A 26 -34.64 26.24 37.44
C ILE A 26 -34.85 24.83 36.88
N ASP A 27 -35.51 24.71 35.73
CA ASP A 27 -35.69 23.44 35.04
C ASP A 27 -34.35 22.77 34.72
N ALA A 28 -33.36 23.55 34.26
CA ALA A 28 -32.01 23.06 34.03
C ALA A 28 -31.30 22.56 35.31
N ILE A 29 -31.49 23.21 36.46
CA ILE A 29 -30.92 22.77 37.74
C ILE A 29 -31.58 21.47 38.22
N VAL A 30 -32.90 21.35 38.07
CA VAL A 30 -33.63 20.12 38.42
C VAL A 30 -33.21 18.96 37.51
N GLU A 31 -33.13 19.19 36.20
CA GLU A 31 -32.65 18.18 35.25
C GLU A 31 -31.21 17.74 35.54
N ARG A 32 -30.32 18.64 36.00
CA ARG A 32 -28.96 18.29 36.43
C ARG A 32 -28.97 17.36 37.64
N GLY A 33 -29.78 17.66 38.66
CA GLY A 33 -29.96 16.80 39.81
C GLY A 33 -30.41 15.39 39.41
N ASN A 34 -31.42 15.32 38.55
CA ASN A 34 -31.93 14.05 38.02
C ASN A 34 -30.88 13.29 37.20
N CYS A 35 -30.04 13.98 36.42
CA CYS A 35 -28.95 13.33 35.70
C CYS A 35 -27.90 12.76 36.66
N ILE A 36 -27.54 13.46 37.75
CA ILE A 36 -26.57 12.97 38.73
C ILE A 36 -27.09 11.74 39.46
N GLU A 37 -28.35 11.78 39.91
CA GLU A 37 -28.99 10.65 40.55
C GLU A 37 -29.13 9.47 39.57
N GLY A 38 -29.57 9.74 38.34
CA GLY A 38 -29.66 8.75 37.28
C GLY A 38 -28.32 8.09 36.94
N VAL A 39 -27.22 8.85 36.91
CA VAL A 39 -25.87 8.28 36.71
C VAL A 39 -25.47 7.37 37.87
N LYS A 40 -25.72 7.79 39.12
CA LYS A 40 -25.39 6.97 40.30
C LYS A 40 -26.17 5.65 40.31
N THR A 41 -27.48 5.71 40.08
CA THR A 41 -28.32 4.52 40.01
C THR A 41 -27.92 3.62 38.82
N ALA A 42 -27.60 4.21 37.67
CA ALA A 42 -27.16 3.45 36.51
C ALA A 42 -25.81 2.77 36.75
N LEU A 43 -24.86 3.44 37.42
CA LEU A 43 -23.58 2.86 37.85
C LEU A 43 -23.77 1.70 38.83
N ASP A 44 -24.68 1.83 39.79
CA ASP A 44 -24.99 0.77 40.77
C ASP A 44 -25.65 -0.46 40.10
N SER A 45 -26.44 -0.23 39.04
CA SER A 45 -27.07 -1.29 38.24
C SER A 45 -26.18 -1.89 37.14
N GLU A 46 -24.93 -1.42 37.02
CA GLU A 46 -24.01 -1.74 35.92
C GLU A 46 -24.54 -1.42 34.50
N ASP A 47 -25.55 -0.55 34.38
CA ASP A 47 -26.07 -0.08 33.09
C ASP A 47 -25.30 1.15 32.60
N TYR A 48 -24.15 0.89 31.99
CA TYR A 48 -23.24 1.92 31.50
C TYR A 48 -23.82 2.77 30.35
N GLU A 49 -24.77 2.24 29.57
CA GLU A 49 -25.36 2.97 28.44
C GLU A 49 -26.32 4.05 28.92
N SER A 50 -27.17 3.70 29.87
CA SER A 50 -28.06 4.66 30.52
C SER A 50 -27.23 5.72 31.26
N ALA A 51 -26.17 5.32 31.96
CA ALA A 51 -25.24 6.25 32.62
C ALA A 51 -24.62 7.25 31.61
N ALA A 52 -24.16 6.77 30.45
CA ALA A 52 -23.58 7.63 29.42
C ALA A 52 -24.60 8.62 28.82
N LYS A 53 -25.86 8.22 28.62
CA LYS A 53 -26.94 9.11 28.17
C LYS A 53 -27.21 10.24 29.18
N PHE A 54 -27.23 9.92 30.47
CA PHE A 54 -27.39 10.94 31.52
C PHE A 54 -26.20 11.91 31.57
N VAL A 55 -24.97 11.41 31.40
CA VAL A 55 -23.77 12.26 31.29
C VAL A 55 -23.84 13.16 30.05
N GLN A 56 -24.24 12.63 28.90
CA GLN A 56 -24.38 13.41 27.66
C GLN A 56 -25.43 14.53 27.82
N ARG A 57 -26.59 14.21 28.39
CA ARG A 57 -27.66 15.19 28.64
C ARG A 57 -27.18 16.26 29.62
N PHE A 58 -26.45 15.89 30.66
CA PHE A 58 -25.83 16.86 31.56
C PHE A 58 -24.86 17.78 30.84
N LEU A 59 -23.95 17.24 30.00
CA LEU A 59 -22.97 18.06 29.25
C LEU A 59 -23.66 19.08 28.33
N GLN A 60 -24.77 18.68 27.69
CA GLN A 60 -25.59 19.59 26.89
C GLN A 60 -26.20 20.72 27.73
N ILE A 61 -26.73 20.40 28.92
CA ILE A 61 -27.30 21.40 29.84
C ILE A 61 -26.20 22.30 30.43
N ASP A 62 -25.04 21.75 30.77
CA ASP A 62 -23.86 22.50 31.27
C ASP A 62 -23.34 23.50 30.25
N SER A 63 -23.31 23.12 28.97
CA SER A 63 -22.91 24.02 27.87
C SER A 63 -23.81 25.27 27.74
N LYS A 64 -25.11 25.12 28.03
CA LYS A 64 -26.12 26.19 27.91
C LYS A 64 -26.20 27.08 29.17
N TYR A 65 -25.89 26.56 30.36
CA TYR A 65 -26.08 27.26 31.63
C TYR A 65 -24.88 27.11 32.58
N LYS A 66 -23.71 27.68 32.21
CA LYS A 66 -22.44 27.54 32.95
C LYS A 66 -22.44 28.06 34.40
N ASP A 67 -23.36 28.95 34.77
CA ASP A 67 -23.30 29.72 36.03
C ASP A 67 -24.02 29.07 37.23
N SER A 68 -24.56 27.87 37.10
CA SER A 68 -25.45 27.29 38.12
C SER A 68 -24.85 26.02 38.75
N GLY A 69 -24.24 26.19 39.94
CA GLY A 69 -23.90 25.12 40.89
C GLY A 69 -22.55 24.43 40.67
N SER A 70 -21.48 24.89 41.36
CA SER A 70 -20.17 24.23 41.32
C SER A 70 -20.20 22.80 41.85
N ASP A 71 -20.97 22.56 42.91
CA ASP A 71 -20.94 21.29 43.64
C ASP A 71 -21.61 20.15 42.86
N GLN A 72 -22.72 20.45 42.16
CA GLN A 72 -23.39 19.51 41.25
C GLN A 72 -22.48 19.16 40.06
N ARG A 73 -21.72 20.15 39.59
CA ARG A 73 -20.76 19.98 38.49
C ARG A 73 -19.61 19.07 38.91
N GLU A 74 -19.05 19.29 40.10
CA GLU A 74 -17.96 18.49 40.64
C GLU A 74 -18.39 17.02 40.87
N GLN A 75 -19.56 16.78 41.46
CA GLN A 75 -20.10 15.42 41.65
C GLN A 75 -20.35 14.67 40.35
N LEU A 76 -20.81 15.36 39.30
CA LEU A 76 -20.99 14.72 38.00
C LEU A 76 -19.66 14.45 37.30
N PHE A 77 -18.69 15.36 37.39
CA PHE A 77 -17.35 15.10 36.84
C PHE A 77 -16.67 13.92 37.53
N GLU A 78 -16.88 13.75 38.84
CA GLU A 78 -16.40 12.58 39.57
C GLU A 78 -17.08 11.28 39.09
N SER A 79 -18.41 11.31 38.95
CA SER A 79 -19.19 10.16 38.44
C SER A 79 -18.84 9.82 36.99
N LYS A 80 -18.61 10.85 36.15
CA LYS A 80 -18.11 10.71 34.77
C LYS A 80 -16.73 10.06 34.77
N LYS A 81 -15.81 10.51 35.62
CA LYS A 81 -14.45 9.94 35.74
C LYS A 81 -14.48 8.49 36.20
N GLN A 82 -15.39 8.13 37.11
CA GLN A 82 -15.60 6.75 37.52
C GLN A 82 -16.12 5.88 36.37
N LEU A 83 -17.13 6.34 35.64
CA LEU A 83 -17.67 5.66 34.45
C LEU A 83 -16.58 5.48 33.37
N GLU A 84 -15.79 6.51 33.10
CA GLU A 84 -14.64 6.45 32.18
C GLU A 84 -13.60 5.41 32.63
N GLY A 85 -13.29 5.35 33.92
CA GLY A 85 -12.35 4.38 34.47
C GLY A 85 -12.83 2.93 34.32
N ILE A 86 -14.12 2.69 34.57
CA ILE A 86 -14.74 1.36 34.41
C ILE A 86 -14.83 0.98 32.93
N ALA A 87 -15.32 1.90 32.08
CA ALA A 87 -15.42 1.69 30.64
C ALA A 87 -14.05 1.37 30.03
N LYS A 88 -12.99 2.09 30.42
CA LYS A 88 -11.62 1.82 29.99
C LYS A 88 -11.19 0.41 30.39
N LYS A 89 -11.34 0.02 31.66
CA LYS A 89 -10.96 -1.33 32.12
C LYS A 89 -11.72 -2.44 31.40
N LYS A 90 -13.04 -2.29 31.21
CA LYS A 90 -13.88 -3.26 30.51
C LYS A 90 -13.54 -3.34 29.02
N LEU A 91 -13.25 -2.20 28.38
CA LEU A 91 -12.81 -2.15 26.99
C LEU A 91 -11.45 -2.84 26.80
N TRP A 92 -10.48 -2.62 27.69
CA TRP A 92 -9.20 -3.35 27.65
C TRP A 92 -9.41 -4.86 27.79
N ALA A 93 -10.24 -5.30 28.74
CA ALA A 93 -10.57 -6.72 28.88
C ALA A 93 -11.25 -7.30 27.61
N ALA A 94 -12.14 -6.53 26.97
CA ALA A 94 -12.80 -6.94 25.74
C ALA A 94 -11.82 -7.00 24.54
N ILE A 95 -10.86 -6.07 24.48
CA ILE A 95 -9.77 -6.07 23.48
C ILE A 95 -8.90 -7.32 23.65
N ASP A 96 -8.55 -7.68 24.89
CA ASP A 96 -7.75 -8.88 25.18
C ASP A 96 -8.51 -10.17 24.85
N GLN A 97 -9.83 -10.19 25.09
CA GLN A 97 -10.72 -11.31 24.73
C GLN A 97 -11.14 -11.30 23.25
N ARG A 98 -10.82 -10.24 22.51
CA ARG A 98 -11.20 -10.01 21.09
C ARG A 98 -12.70 -10.07 20.84
N ASP A 99 -13.50 -9.66 21.81
CA ASP A 99 -14.95 -9.62 21.70
C ASP A 99 -15.40 -8.36 20.94
N HIS A 100 -15.49 -8.49 19.62
CA HIS A 100 -15.83 -7.40 18.70
C HIS A 100 -17.18 -6.72 19.05
N PRO A 101 -18.29 -7.44 19.30
CA PRO A 101 -19.55 -6.83 19.76
C PRO A 101 -19.40 -5.96 21.01
N THR A 102 -18.68 -6.45 22.02
CA THR A 102 -18.50 -5.72 23.28
C THR A 102 -17.61 -4.49 23.10
N ILE A 103 -16.57 -4.59 22.27
CA ILE A 103 -15.72 -3.44 21.90
C ILE A 103 -16.55 -2.35 21.23
N LEU A 104 -17.38 -2.69 20.24
CA LEU A 104 -18.25 -1.73 19.56
C LEU A 104 -19.21 -1.03 20.52
N ARG A 105 -19.79 -1.80 21.45
CA ARG A 105 -20.69 -1.27 22.48
C ARG A 105 -19.99 -0.24 23.36
N PHE A 106 -18.79 -0.55 23.84
CA PHE A 106 -18.02 0.39 24.67
C PHE A 106 -17.48 1.58 23.88
N VAL A 107 -17.08 1.42 22.61
CA VAL A 107 -16.63 2.53 21.75
C VAL A 107 -17.76 3.54 21.49
N ARG A 108 -19.00 3.08 21.30
CA ARG A 108 -20.18 3.95 21.23
C ARG A 108 -20.43 4.70 22.56
N LEU A 109 -20.01 4.13 23.67
CA LEU A 109 -20.10 4.79 24.98
C LEU A 109 -19.13 5.98 25.07
N TYR A 110 -17.96 5.90 24.42
CA TYR A 110 -16.97 6.99 24.37
C TYR A 110 -17.45 8.21 23.59
N SER A 111 -18.23 8.03 22.51
CA SER A 111 -18.84 9.17 21.80
C SER A 111 -19.87 9.88 22.66
N LEU A 112 -20.68 9.14 23.42
CA LEU A 112 -21.63 9.72 24.38
C LEU A 112 -20.95 10.49 25.52
N LEU A 113 -19.73 10.09 25.91
CA LEU A 113 -18.95 10.74 26.98
C LEU A 113 -18.22 12.02 26.50
N GLY A 114 -18.23 12.30 25.20
CA GLY A 114 -17.49 13.42 24.60
C GLY A 114 -15.97 13.20 24.57
N ARG A 115 -15.52 11.94 24.53
CA ARG A 115 -14.10 11.54 24.38
C ARG A 115 -13.92 10.70 23.12
N GLU A 116 -14.37 11.25 22.00
CA GLU A 116 -14.34 10.58 20.70
C GLU A 116 -12.92 10.23 20.25
N GLU A 117 -11.94 11.12 20.48
CA GLU A 117 -10.52 10.91 20.13
C GLU A 117 -9.90 9.71 20.88
N GLU A 118 -10.15 9.58 22.18
CA GLU A 118 -9.63 8.45 22.96
C GLU A 118 -10.29 7.13 22.54
N GLY A 119 -11.60 7.16 22.25
CA GLY A 119 -12.33 6.01 21.74
C GLY A 119 -11.79 5.54 20.39
N LEU A 120 -11.51 6.50 19.49
CA LEU A 120 -10.90 6.25 18.19
C LEU A 120 -9.51 5.61 18.32
N GLN A 121 -8.64 6.18 19.16
CA GLN A 121 -7.28 5.64 19.39
C GLN A 121 -7.32 4.19 19.89
N LEU A 122 -8.21 3.88 20.85
CA LEU A 122 -8.36 2.52 21.38
C LEU A 122 -8.91 1.56 20.33
N TYR A 123 -9.88 1.99 19.53
CA TYR A 123 -10.49 1.15 18.50
C TYR A 123 -9.51 0.87 17.35
N VAL A 124 -8.85 1.90 16.84
CA VAL A 124 -7.81 1.76 15.81
C VAL A 124 -6.64 0.93 16.33
N GLY A 125 -6.24 1.10 17.59
CA GLY A 125 -5.24 0.26 18.24
C GLY A 125 -5.64 -1.22 18.33
N TYR A 126 -6.93 -1.51 18.54
CA TYR A 126 -7.45 -2.88 18.45
C TYR A 126 -7.36 -3.43 17.02
N LEU A 127 -7.81 -2.68 16.01
CA LEU A 127 -7.71 -3.09 14.61
C LEU A 127 -6.26 -3.37 14.21
N LYS A 128 -5.34 -2.49 14.60
CA LYS A 128 -3.88 -2.65 14.40
C LYS A 128 -3.37 -3.94 15.02
N LYS A 129 -3.77 -4.27 16.26
CA LYS A 129 -3.41 -5.54 16.92
C LYS A 129 -3.95 -6.78 16.20
N VAL A 130 -5.18 -6.71 15.68
CA VAL A 130 -5.80 -7.83 14.95
C VAL A 130 -5.03 -8.09 13.65
N ILE A 131 -4.77 -7.04 12.87
CA ILE A 131 -4.00 -7.13 11.62
C ILE A 131 -2.57 -7.59 11.89
N ALA A 132 -1.91 -7.03 12.91
CA ALA A 132 -0.56 -7.41 13.31
C ALA A 132 -0.44 -8.90 13.67
N MET A 133 -1.47 -9.46 14.32
CA MET A 133 -1.49 -10.87 14.67
C MET A 133 -1.75 -11.76 13.46
N ARG A 134 -2.71 -11.42 12.59
CA ARG A 134 -2.96 -12.17 11.35
C ARG A 134 -1.73 -12.16 10.43
N GLY A 135 -1.17 -10.99 10.17
CA GLY A 135 0.04 -10.84 9.36
C GLY A 135 1.24 -11.59 9.94
N ARG A 136 1.37 -11.68 11.27
CA ARG A 136 2.39 -12.51 11.91
C ARG A 136 2.17 -14.01 11.64
N MET A 137 0.95 -14.51 11.83
CA MET A 137 0.65 -15.94 11.61
C MET A 137 0.90 -16.36 10.17
N GLU A 138 0.52 -15.51 9.21
CA GLU A 138 0.76 -15.79 7.80
C GLU A 138 2.25 -15.76 7.46
N TYR A 139 2.99 -14.78 8.00
CA TYR A 139 4.43 -14.70 7.82
C TYR A 139 5.15 -15.91 8.40
N GLU A 140 4.79 -16.33 9.62
CA GLU A 140 5.34 -17.53 10.28
C GLU A 140 5.06 -18.78 9.43
N ASN A 141 3.85 -18.94 8.91
CA ASN A 141 3.49 -20.04 8.02
C ASN A 141 4.35 -20.05 6.73
N VAL A 142 4.55 -18.88 6.10
CA VAL A 142 5.43 -18.78 4.92
C VAL A 142 6.86 -19.19 5.28
N VAL A 143 7.39 -18.73 6.41
CA VAL A 143 8.75 -19.07 6.86
C VAL A 143 8.88 -20.57 7.17
N GLU A 144 7.90 -21.18 7.83
CA GLU A 144 7.89 -22.63 8.11
C GLU A 144 7.86 -23.46 6.82
N LEU A 145 7.03 -23.09 5.85
CA LEU A 145 6.97 -23.77 4.55
C LEU A 145 8.28 -23.65 3.76
N MET A 146 9.01 -22.54 3.92
CA MET A 146 10.33 -22.37 3.32
C MET A 146 11.38 -23.30 3.96
N GLU A 147 11.35 -23.46 5.29
CA GLU A 147 12.25 -24.38 6.00
C GLU A 147 11.99 -25.85 5.62
N GLN A 148 10.75 -26.15 5.22
CA GLN A 148 10.35 -27.47 4.71
C GLN A 148 10.73 -27.72 3.24
N GLY A 149 11.38 -26.76 2.57
CA GLY A 149 11.94 -26.94 1.22
C GLY A 149 10.95 -26.71 0.08
N VAL A 150 9.82 -26.02 0.32
CA VAL A 150 8.91 -25.60 -0.75
C VAL A 150 9.54 -24.43 -1.53
N GLU A 151 9.97 -24.67 -2.77
CA GLU A 151 10.69 -23.69 -3.62
C GLU A 151 9.87 -22.43 -3.99
N GLN A 152 8.55 -22.45 -3.74
CA GLN A 152 7.64 -21.32 -3.95
C GLN A 152 7.13 -20.78 -2.60
N GLY A 153 7.93 -19.92 -1.97
CA GLY A 153 7.42 -19.10 -0.87
C GLY A 153 6.34 -18.15 -1.41
N ASN A 154 5.11 -18.25 -0.91
CA ASN A 154 3.98 -17.43 -1.38
C ASN A 154 4.01 -16.01 -0.78
N PHE A 155 5.08 -15.25 -1.06
CA PHE A 155 5.24 -13.88 -0.59
C PHE A 155 4.18 -12.94 -1.17
N VAL A 156 3.78 -13.17 -2.43
CA VAL A 156 2.70 -12.41 -3.09
C VAL A 156 1.39 -12.60 -2.34
N GLY A 157 1.04 -13.84 -1.97
CA GLY A 157 -0.16 -14.13 -1.19
C GLY A 157 -0.13 -13.50 0.21
N CYS A 158 1.00 -13.59 0.92
CA CYS A 158 1.15 -12.98 2.25
C CYS A 158 0.98 -11.45 2.20
N LEU A 159 1.59 -10.78 1.20
CA LEU A 159 1.44 -9.35 1.02
C LEU A 159 0.00 -8.97 0.60
N THR A 160 -0.64 -9.80 -0.23
CA THR A 160 -2.02 -9.61 -0.68
C THR A 160 -2.99 -9.64 0.50
N ASN A 161 -2.85 -10.63 1.37
CA ASN A 161 -3.68 -10.76 2.55
C ASN A 161 -3.47 -9.61 3.54
N LEU A 162 -2.23 -9.16 3.75
CA LEU A 162 -1.94 -8.00 4.58
C LEU A 162 -2.66 -6.75 4.05
N PHE A 163 -2.58 -6.47 2.75
CA PHE A 163 -3.26 -5.32 2.14
C PHE A 163 -4.77 -5.47 2.22
N LYS A 164 -5.30 -6.66 1.96
CA LYS A 164 -6.73 -6.95 2.09
C LYS A 164 -7.23 -6.73 3.51
N ASP A 165 -6.52 -7.24 4.52
CA ASP A 165 -6.88 -7.07 5.93
C ASP A 165 -6.91 -5.58 6.32
N ILE A 166 -5.96 -4.78 5.84
CA ILE A 166 -5.95 -3.33 6.08
C ILE A 166 -7.13 -2.64 5.39
N VAL A 167 -7.35 -2.92 4.11
CA VAL A 167 -8.43 -2.31 3.33
C VAL A 167 -9.80 -2.66 3.92
N MET A 168 -10.03 -3.95 4.23
CA MET A 168 -11.26 -4.42 4.86
C MET A 168 -11.45 -3.80 6.25
N ALA A 169 -10.40 -3.68 7.05
CA ALA A 169 -10.50 -3.03 8.36
C ALA A 169 -10.93 -1.57 8.26
N ILE A 170 -10.61 -0.86 7.17
CA ILE A 170 -11.07 0.51 6.96
C ILE A 170 -12.49 0.54 6.40
N GLU A 171 -12.81 -0.33 5.43
CA GLU A 171 -14.13 -0.37 4.78
C GLU A 171 -15.25 -0.85 5.71
N GLU A 172 -15.03 -1.96 6.42
CA GLU A 172 -16.04 -2.52 7.32
C GLU A 172 -16.32 -1.62 8.53
N ASN A 173 -15.36 -0.76 8.88
CA ASN A 173 -15.44 0.10 10.04
C ASN A 173 -15.65 1.59 9.71
N ASP A 174 -15.88 1.93 8.44
CA ASP A 174 -16.00 3.32 7.97
C ASP A 174 -17.11 4.08 8.72
N GLU A 175 -18.28 3.47 8.91
CA GLU A 175 -19.41 4.05 9.64
C GLU A 175 -19.07 4.36 11.11
N ILE A 176 -18.32 3.47 11.76
CA ILE A 176 -17.92 3.62 13.17
C ILE A 176 -16.87 4.71 13.30
N LEU A 177 -15.89 4.73 12.40
CA LEU A 177 -14.83 5.75 12.38
C LEU A 177 -15.40 7.15 12.13
N ARG A 178 -16.34 7.28 11.17
CA ARG A 178 -17.09 8.51 10.93
C ARG A 178 -17.97 8.91 12.11
N GLY A 179 -18.58 7.94 12.78
CA GLY A 179 -19.41 8.17 13.96
C GLY A 179 -18.63 8.65 15.19
N LEU A 180 -17.32 8.43 15.24
CA LEU A 180 -16.45 8.91 16.31
C LEU A 180 -15.92 10.31 16.01
N CYS A 181 -15.13 10.48 14.95
CA CYS A 181 -14.44 11.75 14.67
C CYS A 181 -14.65 12.23 13.23
N GLY A 182 -15.77 11.88 12.60
CA GLY A 182 -16.03 12.25 11.21
C GLY A 182 -14.97 11.69 10.25
N GLU A 183 -14.69 12.43 9.18
CA GLU A 183 -13.72 12.02 8.17
C GLU A 183 -12.27 12.07 8.68
N ASP A 184 -11.97 12.91 9.67
CA ASP A 184 -10.65 12.95 10.33
C ASP A 184 -10.32 11.63 11.02
N GLY A 185 -11.34 10.99 11.60
CA GLY A 185 -11.22 9.67 12.23
C GLY A 185 -10.81 8.57 11.23
N VAL A 186 -11.34 8.64 10.00
CA VAL A 186 -10.99 7.71 8.92
C VAL A 186 -9.54 7.93 8.48
N VAL A 187 -9.10 9.19 8.32
CA VAL A 187 -7.71 9.49 7.96
C VAL A 187 -6.73 9.05 9.04
N TYR A 188 -7.09 9.24 10.32
CA TYR A 188 -6.30 8.76 11.44
C TYR A 188 -6.15 7.23 11.40
N ALA A 189 -7.25 6.49 11.20
CA ALA A 189 -7.22 5.04 11.08
C ALA A 189 -6.35 4.58 9.91
N ILE A 190 -6.48 5.22 8.73
CA ILE A 190 -5.64 4.92 7.56
C ILE A 190 -4.16 5.11 7.88
N CYS A 191 -3.77 6.19 8.55
CA CYS A 191 -2.37 6.44 8.91
C CYS A 191 -1.82 5.39 9.89
N GLU A 192 -2.57 5.08 10.95
CA GLU A 192 -2.16 4.10 11.95
C GLU A 192 -2.05 2.68 11.40
N LEU A 193 -2.98 2.29 10.51
CA LEU A 193 -2.93 0.99 9.84
C LEU A 193 -1.82 0.94 8.78
N GLN A 194 -1.50 2.08 8.14
CA GLN A 194 -0.36 2.18 7.24
C GLN A 194 0.97 1.95 7.97
N GLU A 195 1.10 2.30 9.25
CA GLU A 195 2.30 1.95 10.03
C GLU A 195 2.48 0.43 10.17
N GLU A 196 1.38 -0.33 10.26
CA GLU A 196 1.45 -1.80 10.30
C GLU A 196 1.88 -2.35 8.93
N CYS A 197 1.41 -1.76 7.83
CA CYS A 197 1.93 -2.04 6.49
C CYS A 197 3.44 -1.73 6.41
N ASP A 198 3.87 -0.57 6.91
CA ASP A 198 5.27 -0.17 6.94
C ASP A 198 6.14 -1.14 7.73
N SER A 199 5.64 -1.68 8.84
CA SER A 199 6.35 -2.67 9.64
C SER A 199 6.37 -4.05 8.96
N ARG A 200 5.18 -4.61 8.67
CA ARG A 200 5.01 -5.99 8.19
C ARG A 200 5.33 -6.15 6.71
N GLY A 201 4.85 -5.24 5.87
CA GLY A 201 5.15 -5.25 4.44
C GLY A 201 6.66 -5.11 4.20
N SER A 202 7.34 -4.24 4.94
CA SER A 202 8.81 -4.12 4.86
C SER A 202 9.50 -5.42 5.26
N LEU A 203 9.02 -6.09 6.31
CA LEU A 203 9.59 -7.36 6.78
C LEU A 203 9.42 -8.47 5.73
N ILE A 204 8.21 -8.59 5.15
CA ILE A 204 7.90 -9.57 4.11
C ILE A 204 8.83 -9.38 2.90
N LEU A 205 8.95 -8.15 2.40
CA LEU A 205 9.81 -7.85 1.26
C LEU A 205 11.30 -8.06 1.57
N LYS A 206 11.77 -7.67 2.76
CA LYS A 206 13.16 -7.95 3.17
C LYS A 206 13.44 -9.44 3.22
N LYS A 207 12.52 -10.24 3.77
CA LYS A 207 12.64 -11.69 3.80
C LYS A 207 12.63 -12.31 2.40
N TYR A 208 11.82 -11.78 1.49
CA TYR A 208 11.82 -12.16 0.08
C TYR A 208 13.19 -11.90 -0.58
N MET A 209 13.75 -10.70 -0.39
CA MET A 209 15.07 -10.35 -0.93
C MET A 209 16.18 -11.27 -0.39
N GLU A 210 16.12 -11.64 0.89
CA GLU A 210 17.04 -12.60 1.52
C GLU A 210 16.86 -14.02 0.96
N PHE A 211 15.61 -14.47 0.80
CA PHE A 211 15.28 -15.81 0.31
C PHE A 211 15.79 -16.03 -1.12
N ARG A 212 15.49 -15.09 -2.02
CA ARG A 212 15.97 -15.10 -3.40
C ARG A 212 17.43 -14.65 -3.55
N LYS A 213 18.07 -14.19 -2.46
CA LYS A 213 19.45 -13.68 -2.43
C LYS A 213 19.71 -12.64 -3.52
N LEU A 214 18.74 -11.74 -3.75
CA LEU A 214 18.77 -10.78 -4.86
C LEU A 214 20.04 -9.91 -4.88
N ALA A 215 20.56 -9.57 -3.70
CA ALA A 215 21.81 -8.82 -3.57
C ALA A 215 23.03 -9.57 -4.13
N ARG A 216 23.11 -10.89 -3.92
CA ARG A 216 24.19 -11.72 -4.49
C ARG A 216 24.01 -11.84 -6.00
N LEU A 217 22.80 -12.16 -6.44
CA LEU A 217 22.47 -12.27 -7.87
C LEU A 217 22.79 -10.98 -8.64
N ALA A 218 22.40 -9.82 -8.11
CA ALA A 218 22.72 -8.52 -8.72
C ALA A 218 24.23 -8.23 -8.72
N SER A 219 24.95 -8.61 -7.65
CA SER A 219 26.41 -8.50 -7.59
C SER A 219 27.09 -9.41 -8.62
N ASP A 220 26.62 -10.64 -8.79
CA ASP A 220 27.16 -11.60 -9.74
C ASP A 220 26.94 -11.11 -11.19
N ILE A 221 25.76 -10.54 -11.48
CA ILE A 221 25.45 -9.90 -12.77
C ILE A 221 26.37 -8.71 -13.03
N ASN A 222 26.59 -7.84 -12.04
CA ASN A 222 27.41 -6.64 -12.21
C ASN A 222 28.91 -6.95 -12.30
N ASN A 223 29.37 -8.02 -11.63
CA ASN A 223 30.78 -8.44 -11.61
C ASN A 223 31.12 -9.41 -12.74
N SER A 224 30.14 -10.03 -13.38
CA SER A 224 30.38 -10.90 -14.54
C SER A 224 31.10 -10.10 -15.62
N PRO A 225 32.38 -10.42 -15.93
CA PRO A 225 33.23 -9.54 -16.70
C PRO A 225 32.74 -9.54 -18.14
N ASN A 226 32.04 -8.47 -18.50
CA ASN A 226 31.69 -8.08 -19.86
C ASN A 226 30.99 -9.17 -20.69
N LEU A 227 29.71 -8.95 -20.96
CA LEU A 227 29.31 -8.07 -22.07
C LEU A 227 30.28 -7.85 -23.27
N ASN A 228 31.25 -8.73 -23.54
CA ASN A 228 32.22 -8.62 -24.63
C ASN A 228 32.08 -9.84 -25.54
N LEU A 229 31.68 -9.53 -26.77
CA LEU A 229 31.09 -10.38 -27.81
C LEU A 229 31.95 -11.53 -28.38
N LEU A 230 33.16 -11.81 -27.88
CA LEU A 230 34.14 -12.59 -28.66
C LEU A 230 34.79 -13.80 -27.97
N ALA A 231 34.38 -14.17 -26.76
CA ALA A 231 34.80 -15.43 -26.17
C ALA A 231 33.63 -16.41 -26.16
N GLY A 232 33.69 -17.44 -27.02
CA GLY A 232 32.80 -18.61 -26.97
C GLY A 232 33.04 -19.50 -25.73
N GLY A 233 33.18 -18.88 -24.56
CA GLY A 233 33.31 -19.52 -23.25
C GLY A 233 31.94 -19.66 -22.60
N ALA A 234 31.73 -20.78 -21.91
CA ALA A 234 30.49 -21.12 -21.22
C ALA A 234 29.98 -19.96 -20.34
N SER A 235 28.66 -19.75 -20.36
CA SER A 235 27.90 -18.84 -19.50
C SER A 235 28.30 -19.02 -18.03
N GLU A 236 29.19 -18.16 -17.54
CA GLU A 236 29.56 -18.08 -16.11
C GLU A 236 28.57 -17.18 -15.33
N GLY A 237 27.45 -16.79 -15.95
CA GLY A 237 26.37 -16.01 -15.36
C GLY A 237 25.19 -16.86 -14.87
N PRO A 238 24.29 -16.27 -14.05
CA PRO A 238 23.07 -16.93 -13.58
C PRO A 238 22.17 -17.38 -14.74
N ASP A 239 21.41 -18.46 -14.55
CA ASP A 239 20.51 -18.99 -15.59
C ASP A 239 19.46 -17.92 -15.98
N PRO A 240 19.40 -17.49 -17.25
CA PRO A 240 18.41 -16.51 -17.70
C PRO A 240 16.96 -16.89 -17.39
N ARG A 241 16.64 -18.20 -17.31
CA ARG A 241 15.29 -18.68 -16.96
C ARG A 241 14.95 -18.43 -15.49
N GLU A 242 15.93 -18.59 -14.60
CA GLU A 242 15.76 -18.31 -13.17
C GLU A 242 15.59 -16.80 -12.95
N VAL A 243 16.35 -15.98 -13.68
CA VAL A 243 16.21 -14.52 -13.64
C VAL A 243 14.82 -14.08 -14.12
N GLU A 244 14.30 -14.68 -15.18
CA GLU A 244 12.94 -14.39 -15.67
C GLU A 244 11.87 -14.67 -14.60
N LEU A 245 11.96 -15.82 -13.90
CA LEU A 245 11.04 -16.14 -12.82
C LEU A 245 11.08 -15.10 -11.70
N TYR A 246 12.27 -14.63 -11.32
CA TYR A 246 12.41 -13.58 -10.29
C TYR A 246 11.91 -12.23 -10.76
N VAL A 247 12.09 -11.89 -12.04
CA VAL A 247 11.53 -10.67 -12.63
C VAL A 247 10.00 -10.68 -12.53
N GLU A 248 9.35 -11.78 -12.92
CA GLU A 248 7.88 -11.89 -12.85
C GLU A 248 7.34 -11.86 -11.40
N GLU A 249 8.05 -12.50 -10.46
CA GLU A 249 7.71 -12.41 -9.02
C GLU A 249 7.85 -10.97 -8.48
N ILE A 250 8.95 -10.29 -8.79
CA ILE A 250 9.18 -8.90 -8.36
C ILE A 250 8.11 -7.97 -8.95
N LEU A 251 7.78 -8.14 -10.23
CA LEU A 251 6.72 -7.37 -10.89
C LEU A 251 5.38 -7.54 -10.19
N SER A 252 5.02 -8.78 -9.83
CA SER A 252 3.80 -9.09 -9.10
C SER A 252 3.76 -8.39 -7.73
N LEU A 253 4.86 -8.42 -6.97
CA LEU A 253 4.98 -7.75 -5.68
C LEU A 253 4.91 -6.21 -5.80
N MET A 254 5.57 -5.66 -6.82
CA MET A 254 5.58 -4.22 -7.08
C MET A 254 4.20 -3.70 -7.50
N GLN A 255 3.53 -4.39 -8.42
CA GLN A 255 2.17 -4.03 -8.86
C GLN A 255 1.20 -4.03 -7.68
N LEU A 256 1.24 -5.08 -6.87
CA LEU A 256 0.39 -5.20 -5.68
C LEU A 256 0.61 -4.05 -4.69
N GLY A 257 1.87 -3.64 -4.49
CA GLY A 257 2.22 -2.48 -3.65
C GLY A 257 1.72 -1.15 -4.21
N GLU A 258 1.75 -0.98 -5.53
CA GLU A 258 1.22 0.23 -6.19
C GLU A 258 -0.31 0.25 -6.13
N ASP A 259 -0.99 -0.84 -6.45
CA ASP A 259 -2.46 -0.94 -6.40
C ASP A 259 -2.99 -0.60 -5.01
N TYR A 260 -2.35 -1.13 -3.96
CA TYR A 260 -2.66 -0.78 -2.58
C TYR A 260 -2.44 0.71 -2.29
N THR A 261 -1.29 1.26 -2.70
CA THR A 261 -0.97 2.67 -2.46
C THR A 261 -1.93 3.60 -3.18
N GLU A 262 -2.25 3.31 -4.45
CA GLU A 262 -3.20 4.08 -5.26
C GLU A 262 -4.60 4.03 -4.65
N PHE A 263 -5.08 2.84 -4.28
CA PHE A 263 -6.37 2.67 -3.63
C PHE A 263 -6.46 3.50 -2.34
N MET A 264 -5.47 3.38 -1.45
CA MET A 264 -5.48 4.08 -0.16
C MET A 264 -5.36 5.59 -0.33
N VAL A 265 -4.50 6.06 -1.23
CA VAL A 265 -4.37 7.49 -1.56
C VAL A 265 -5.63 8.03 -2.22
N SER A 266 -6.29 7.25 -3.07
CA SER A 266 -7.58 7.61 -3.68
C SER A 266 -8.67 7.75 -2.62
N LYS A 267 -8.74 6.79 -1.69
CA LYS A 267 -9.67 6.83 -0.56
C LYS A 267 -9.44 8.07 0.31
N ILE A 268 -8.19 8.37 0.67
CA ILE A 268 -7.84 9.59 1.41
C ILE A 268 -8.33 10.84 0.66
N LYS A 269 -8.04 10.95 -0.64
CA LYS A 269 -8.45 12.11 -1.48
C LYS A 269 -9.96 12.25 -1.66
N SER A 270 -10.73 11.17 -1.49
CA SER A 270 -12.19 11.21 -1.56
C SER A 270 -12.86 11.86 -0.34
N LEU A 271 -12.12 12.00 0.76
CA LEU A 271 -12.59 12.64 1.98
C LEU A 271 -12.49 14.16 1.83
N THR A 272 -13.60 14.86 2.03
CA THR A 272 -13.78 16.28 1.67
C THR A 272 -13.89 17.20 2.88
N SER A 273 -14.25 16.67 4.06
CA SER A 273 -14.42 17.43 5.29
C SER A 273 -13.27 17.22 6.29
N VAL A 274 -12.08 16.92 5.77
CA VAL A 274 -10.87 16.62 6.57
C VAL A 274 -10.07 17.89 6.81
N ASP A 275 -9.38 17.96 7.95
CA ASP A 275 -8.39 19.01 8.21
C ASP A 275 -7.33 19.11 7.09
N ALA A 276 -7.02 20.34 6.66
CA ALA A 276 -6.15 20.64 5.55
C ALA A 276 -4.71 20.12 5.75
N GLU A 277 -4.28 19.92 6.98
CA GLU A 277 -2.94 19.39 7.30
C GLU A 277 -2.88 17.85 7.35
N LEU A 278 -4.02 17.16 7.54
CA LEU A 278 -4.06 15.70 7.67
C LEU A 278 -3.89 15.01 6.32
N LEU A 279 -4.49 15.55 5.25
CA LEU A 279 -4.42 14.97 3.90
C LEU A 279 -2.97 14.92 3.34
N PRO A 280 -2.17 16.01 3.39
CA PRO A 280 -0.78 15.99 2.95
C PRO A 280 0.09 15.09 3.84
N ARG A 281 -0.19 15.03 5.15
CA ARG A 281 0.55 14.16 6.08
C ARG A 281 0.31 12.69 5.76
N ALA A 282 -0.94 12.30 5.56
CA ALA A 282 -1.32 10.93 5.22
C ALA A 282 -0.69 10.53 3.88
N THR A 283 -0.88 11.31 2.83
CA THR A 283 -0.28 11.01 1.51
C THR A 283 1.25 10.96 1.53
N LYS A 284 1.90 11.80 2.35
CA LYS A 284 3.36 11.74 2.57
C LYS A 284 3.78 10.47 3.31
N ALA A 285 2.99 9.96 4.26
CA ALA A 285 3.27 8.72 4.97
C ALA A 285 3.33 7.52 4.00
N PHE A 286 2.40 7.42 3.05
CA PHE A 286 2.44 6.36 2.03
C PHE A 286 3.67 6.46 1.11
N ARG A 287 4.06 7.68 0.72
CA ARG A 287 5.19 7.88 -0.20
C ARG A 287 6.55 7.71 0.45
N ASN A 288 6.69 8.10 1.71
CA ASN A 288 7.98 8.15 2.41
C ASN A 288 8.11 7.09 3.52
N GLY A 289 7.09 6.24 3.67
CA GLY A 289 7.05 5.15 4.64
C GLY A 289 8.16 4.12 4.46
N SER A 290 8.36 3.29 5.47
CA SER A 290 9.37 2.21 5.41
C SER A 290 9.08 1.26 4.25
N PHE A 291 7.81 0.92 4.01
CA PHE A 291 7.43 0.00 2.94
C PHE A 291 7.83 0.55 1.57
N SER A 292 7.54 1.83 1.31
CA SER A 292 7.91 2.53 0.07
C SER A 292 9.42 2.50 -0.17
N LYS A 293 10.23 2.69 0.87
CA LYS A 293 11.70 2.60 0.75
C LYS A 293 12.16 1.19 0.36
N VAL A 294 11.60 0.16 0.98
CA VAL A 294 11.93 -1.24 0.63
C VAL A 294 11.46 -1.57 -0.79
N ILE A 295 10.32 -1.06 -1.25
CA ILE A 295 9.89 -1.17 -2.65
C ILE A 295 10.88 -0.50 -3.60
N GLN A 296 11.48 0.64 -3.23
CA GLN A 296 12.53 1.28 -4.04
C GLN A 296 13.78 0.39 -4.13
N ASP A 297 14.18 -0.28 -3.05
CA ASP A 297 15.29 -1.24 -3.06
C ASP A 297 14.99 -2.42 -4.00
N VAL A 298 13.78 -3.00 -3.90
CA VAL A 298 13.29 -4.06 -4.79
C VAL A 298 13.26 -3.60 -6.26
N THR A 299 12.87 -2.35 -6.51
CA THR A 299 12.91 -1.74 -7.85
C THR A 299 14.34 -1.66 -8.39
N GLY A 300 15.31 -1.36 -7.53
CA GLY A 300 16.73 -1.36 -7.89
C GLY A 300 17.20 -2.74 -8.36
N PHE A 301 16.81 -3.80 -7.66
CA PHE A 301 17.09 -5.18 -8.09
C PHE A 301 16.38 -5.53 -9.40
N TYR A 302 15.11 -5.16 -9.55
CA TYR A 302 14.36 -5.34 -10.79
C TYR A 302 15.10 -4.78 -12.02
N VAL A 303 15.57 -3.53 -11.94
CA VAL A 303 16.25 -2.87 -13.07
C VAL A 303 17.52 -3.62 -13.50
N ILE A 304 18.28 -4.16 -12.54
CA ILE A 304 19.49 -4.94 -12.82
C ILE A 304 19.13 -6.27 -13.49
N LEU A 305 18.15 -6.99 -12.95
CA LEU A 305 17.70 -8.28 -13.46
C LEU A 305 17.06 -8.17 -14.85
N GLU A 306 16.17 -7.18 -15.05
CA GLU A 306 15.54 -6.90 -16.34
C GLU A 306 16.58 -6.51 -17.39
N GLY A 307 17.58 -5.71 -17.02
CA GLY A 307 18.71 -5.35 -17.89
C GLY A 307 19.52 -6.58 -18.33
N PHE A 308 19.89 -7.45 -17.38
CA PHE A 308 20.59 -8.70 -17.69
C PHE A 308 19.75 -9.62 -18.60
N PHE A 309 18.48 -9.82 -18.25
CA PHE A 309 17.54 -10.63 -19.03
C PHE A 309 17.43 -10.11 -20.47
N MET A 310 17.31 -8.79 -20.64
CA MET A 310 17.19 -8.15 -21.96
C MET A 310 18.44 -8.41 -22.81
N ILE A 311 19.62 -8.20 -22.25
CA ILE A 311 20.90 -8.39 -22.92
C ILE A 311 21.07 -9.85 -23.37
N GLU A 312 20.87 -10.81 -22.47
CA GLU A 312 21.09 -12.22 -22.77
C GLU A 312 20.09 -12.76 -23.80
N ASN A 313 18.83 -12.31 -23.75
CA ASN A 313 17.84 -12.70 -24.75
C ASN A 313 18.10 -12.07 -26.12
N VAL A 314 18.55 -10.81 -26.18
CA VAL A 314 18.98 -10.19 -27.46
C VAL A 314 20.19 -10.90 -28.04
N ARG A 315 21.18 -11.27 -27.22
CA ARG A 315 22.32 -12.08 -27.68
C ARG A 315 21.89 -13.43 -28.20
N LYS A 316 20.97 -14.08 -27.51
CA LYS A 316 20.41 -15.35 -27.96
C LYS A 316 19.72 -15.19 -29.30
N ALA A 317 18.89 -14.16 -29.48
CA ALA A 317 18.25 -13.83 -30.75
C ALA A 317 19.26 -13.62 -31.89
N ILE A 318 20.36 -12.91 -31.64
CA ILE A 318 21.45 -12.71 -32.62
C ILE A 318 22.13 -14.05 -32.98
N ARG A 319 22.33 -14.95 -32.00
CA ARG A 319 22.98 -16.25 -32.22
C ARG A 319 22.13 -17.24 -33.02
N ILE A 320 20.82 -17.23 -32.80
CA ILE A 320 19.87 -18.14 -33.48
C ILE A 320 19.28 -17.53 -34.74
N ASP A 321 19.83 -16.40 -35.21
CA ASP A 321 19.36 -15.67 -36.38
C ASP A 321 19.20 -16.57 -37.62
N GLU A 322 18.02 -16.55 -38.20
CA GLU A 322 17.63 -17.36 -39.36
C GLU A 322 17.20 -16.48 -40.54
N HIS A 323 17.49 -16.95 -41.76
CA HIS A 323 16.96 -16.34 -42.96
C HIS A 323 15.50 -16.74 -43.15
N VAL A 324 14.62 -15.73 -43.17
CA VAL A 324 13.18 -15.94 -43.39
C VAL A 324 12.90 -15.83 -44.89
N PRO A 325 12.41 -16.91 -45.56
CA PRO A 325 12.04 -16.86 -46.97
C PRO A 325 10.99 -15.76 -47.22
N ASP A 326 11.12 -15.06 -48.35
CA ASP A 326 10.23 -13.96 -48.75
C ASP A 326 10.22 -12.72 -47.84
N SER A 327 11.10 -12.65 -46.82
CA SER A 327 11.29 -11.47 -45.96
C SER A 327 12.44 -10.58 -46.41
N LEU A 328 12.32 -9.27 -46.13
CA LEU A 328 13.38 -8.27 -46.37
C LEU A 328 14.44 -8.28 -45.25
N THR A 329 14.14 -8.88 -44.11
CA THR A 329 15.01 -8.93 -42.93
C THR A 329 15.16 -10.37 -42.42
N THR A 330 16.22 -10.62 -41.66
CA THR A 330 16.38 -11.89 -40.95
C THR A 330 15.51 -11.92 -39.69
N SER A 331 15.31 -13.11 -39.08
CA SER A 331 14.50 -13.26 -37.87
C SER A 331 15.04 -12.42 -36.69
N MET A 332 16.35 -12.15 -36.66
CA MET A 332 17.00 -11.33 -35.63
C MET A 332 16.34 -9.97 -35.43
N VAL A 333 15.84 -9.32 -36.49
CA VAL A 333 15.20 -8.00 -36.34
C VAL A 333 13.92 -8.16 -35.49
N ASP A 334 13.03 -9.06 -35.89
CA ASP A 334 11.76 -9.25 -35.18
C ASP A 334 11.97 -9.78 -33.76
N ASP A 335 12.90 -10.72 -33.57
CA ASP A 335 13.21 -11.32 -32.27
C ASP A 335 13.78 -10.27 -31.28
N VAL A 336 14.71 -9.42 -31.73
CA VAL A 336 15.29 -8.37 -30.88
C VAL A 336 14.23 -7.34 -30.51
N PHE A 337 13.42 -6.87 -31.46
CA PHE A 337 12.36 -5.90 -31.17
C PHE A 337 11.26 -6.50 -30.28
N TYR A 338 10.96 -7.79 -30.40
CA TYR A 338 10.04 -8.48 -29.50
C TYR A 338 10.56 -8.50 -28.06
N VAL A 339 11.83 -8.85 -27.84
CA VAL A 339 12.46 -8.85 -26.51
C VAL A 339 12.42 -7.44 -25.91
N LEU A 340 12.86 -6.42 -26.67
CA LEU A 340 12.85 -5.03 -26.22
C LEU A 340 11.43 -4.56 -25.87
N GLN A 341 10.45 -4.88 -26.71
CA GLN A 341 9.05 -4.53 -26.47
C GLN A 341 8.53 -5.18 -25.18
N SER A 342 8.83 -6.46 -24.96
CA SER A 342 8.42 -7.18 -23.75
C SER A 342 9.00 -6.53 -22.49
N CYS A 343 10.32 -6.34 -22.43
CA CYS A 343 10.99 -5.70 -21.30
C CYS A 343 10.48 -4.28 -21.02
N LEU A 344 10.26 -3.47 -22.06
CA LEU A 344 9.75 -2.11 -21.89
C LEU A 344 8.30 -2.08 -21.40
N ARG A 345 7.45 -3.01 -21.87
CA ARG A 345 6.08 -3.16 -21.37
C ARG A 345 6.07 -3.54 -19.89
N ARG A 346 6.94 -4.46 -19.46
CA ARG A 346 7.11 -4.84 -18.05
C ARG A 346 7.61 -3.66 -17.20
N ALA A 347 8.56 -2.89 -17.71
CA ALA A 347 9.02 -1.69 -17.02
C ALA A 347 7.89 -0.67 -16.83
N ILE A 348 7.01 -0.51 -17.82
CA ILE A 348 5.82 0.36 -17.71
C ILE A 348 4.84 -0.17 -16.66
N SER A 349 4.61 -1.49 -16.58
CA SER A 349 3.73 -2.05 -15.55
C SER A 349 4.26 -1.86 -14.12
N THR A 350 5.54 -1.56 -13.91
CA THR A 350 6.02 -1.21 -12.56
C THR A 350 5.42 0.08 -11.99
N SER A 351 4.81 0.93 -12.83
CA SER A 351 4.32 2.27 -12.46
C SER A 351 5.37 3.18 -11.80
N LYS A 352 6.67 2.85 -11.93
CA LYS A 352 7.79 3.67 -11.44
C LYS A 352 8.56 4.30 -12.59
N ILE A 353 8.56 5.63 -12.64
CA ILE A 353 9.26 6.41 -13.68
C ILE A 353 10.76 6.08 -13.72
N SER A 354 11.39 5.92 -12.55
CA SER A 354 12.82 5.58 -12.45
C SER A 354 13.15 4.24 -13.12
N SER A 355 12.29 3.24 -12.94
CA SER A 355 12.42 1.92 -13.56
C SER A 355 12.32 2.02 -15.07
N VAL A 356 11.28 2.70 -15.58
CA VAL A 356 11.06 2.90 -17.02
C VAL A 356 12.25 3.60 -17.67
N ILE A 357 12.76 4.68 -17.07
CA ILE A 357 13.91 5.42 -17.61
C ILE A 357 15.16 4.53 -17.65
N ALA A 358 15.42 3.77 -16.59
CA ALA A 358 16.60 2.91 -16.52
C ALA A 358 16.54 1.78 -17.54
N VAL A 359 15.42 1.07 -17.64
CA VAL A 359 15.23 -0.03 -18.62
C VAL A 359 15.28 0.51 -20.06
N LEU A 360 14.71 1.69 -20.32
CA LEU A 360 14.79 2.35 -21.62
C LEU A 360 16.21 2.75 -21.99
N SER A 361 16.99 3.27 -21.02
CA SER A 361 18.40 3.57 -21.23
C SER A 361 19.22 2.31 -21.55
N ASN A 362 18.92 1.19 -20.86
CA ASN A 362 19.56 -0.10 -21.14
C ASN A 362 19.23 -0.58 -22.57
N ALA A 363 17.97 -0.49 -22.99
CA ALA A 363 17.55 -0.82 -24.35
C ALA A 363 18.25 0.06 -25.41
N GLY A 364 18.35 1.37 -25.15
CA GLY A 364 19.04 2.31 -26.04
C GLY A 364 20.54 1.99 -26.18
N SER A 365 21.21 1.67 -25.07
CA SER A 365 22.61 1.25 -25.08
C SER A 365 22.82 -0.07 -25.84
N LEU A 366 21.94 -1.05 -25.62
CA LEU A 366 21.99 -2.34 -26.29
C LEU A 366 21.80 -2.22 -27.82
N LEU A 367 20.89 -1.35 -28.25
CA LEU A 367 20.67 -1.04 -29.67
C LEU A 367 21.88 -0.32 -30.30
N ALA A 368 22.47 0.64 -29.58
CA ALA A 368 23.59 1.44 -30.08
C ALA A 368 24.90 0.64 -30.17
N ASN A 369 25.07 -0.38 -29.32
CA ASN A 369 26.30 -1.16 -29.20
C ASN A 369 26.14 -2.56 -29.78
N ASP A 370 25.67 -3.55 -29.00
CA ASP A 370 25.65 -4.96 -29.38
C ASP A 370 24.86 -5.22 -30.67
N TYR A 371 23.67 -4.65 -30.78
CA TYR A 371 22.81 -4.86 -31.96
C TYR A 371 23.39 -4.18 -33.21
N HIS A 372 23.92 -2.96 -33.05
CA HIS A 372 24.59 -2.25 -34.15
C HIS A 372 25.81 -3.02 -34.66
N GLU A 373 26.63 -3.57 -33.76
CA GLU A 373 27.78 -4.38 -34.13
C GLU A 373 27.36 -5.67 -34.83
N ALA A 374 26.35 -6.38 -34.32
CA ALA A 374 25.81 -7.58 -34.96
C ALA A 374 25.33 -7.30 -36.40
N LEU A 375 24.60 -6.20 -36.61
CA LEU A 375 24.20 -5.75 -37.94
C LEU A 375 25.39 -5.42 -38.84
N GLN A 376 26.40 -4.72 -38.32
CA GLN A 376 27.62 -4.42 -39.09
C GLN A 376 28.37 -5.70 -39.49
N GLN A 377 28.47 -6.68 -38.59
CA GLN A 377 29.11 -7.96 -38.89
C GLN A 377 28.37 -8.68 -40.03
N LYS A 378 27.03 -8.72 -39.99
CA LYS A 378 26.20 -9.30 -41.06
C LYS A 378 26.39 -8.60 -42.40
N ILE A 379 26.47 -7.27 -42.41
CA ILE A 379 26.72 -6.49 -43.64
C ILE A 379 28.13 -6.75 -44.19
N ARG A 380 29.12 -6.97 -43.31
CA ARG A 380 30.51 -7.24 -43.69
C ARG A 380 30.78 -8.67 -44.14
N GLU A 381 29.84 -9.60 -43.96
CA GLU A 381 30.02 -10.99 -44.42
C GLU A 381 30.27 -11.01 -45.95
N PRO A 382 31.50 -11.36 -46.39
CA PRO A 382 31.78 -11.48 -47.81
C PRO A 382 30.95 -12.65 -48.32
N ASN A 383 30.03 -12.40 -49.25
CA ASN A 383 29.05 -13.33 -49.86
C ASN A 383 27.58 -13.17 -49.44
N LEU A 384 27.14 -12.05 -48.85
CA LEU A 384 25.71 -11.81 -48.68
C LEU A 384 24.96 -11.89 -50.03
N GLY A 385 25.51 -11.27 -51.08
CA GLY A 385 25.00 -11.39 -52.45
C GLY A 385 25.08 -12.82 -53.00
N ALA A 386 26.21 -13.51 -52.84
CA ALA A 386 26.33 -14.88 -53.35
C ALA A 386 25.40 -15.86 -52.63
N ARG A 387 25.10 -15.70 -51.33
CA ARG A 387 24.12 -16.54 -50.62
C ARG A 387 22.67 -16.19 -50.95
N LEU A 388 22.35 -14.90 -51.11
CA LEU A 388 21.02 -14.45 -51.53
C LEU A 388 20.69 -14.82 -52.99
N PHE A 389 21.69 -14.86 -53.88
CA PHE A 389 21.51 -15.20 -55.29
C PHE A 389 21.79 -16.68 -55.64
N LEU A 390 22.58 -17.43 -54.86
CA LEU A 390 22.86 -18.87 -55.08
C LEU A 390 22.07 -19.81 -54.14
N GLY A 391 21.26 -19.26 -53.22
CA GLY A 391 20.41 -20.04 -52.30
C GLY A 391 19.28 -20.84 -52.97
N GLY A 392 19.20 -20.82 -54.30
CA GLY A 392 18.21 -21.56 -55.07
C GLY A 392 18.78 -22.22 -56.32
N ILE A 393 19.83 -23.02 -56.22
CA ILE A 393 20.05 -24.19 -57.09
C ILE A 393 20.96 -25.16 -56.33
N GLY A 394 20.46 -26.38 -56.11
CA GLY A 394 21.27 -27.46 -55.57
C GLY A 394 22.47 -27.78 -56.45
N CYS A 395 23.53 -28.26 -55.80
CA CYS A 395 24.61 -29.04 -56.40
C CYS A 395 25.53 -28.31 -57.39
N ILE A 396 26.68 -27.84 -56.89
CA ILE A 396 27.93 -27.96 -57.67
C ILE A 396 28.88 -28.84 -56.88
N LYS A 397 28.74 -30.14 -57.10
CA LYS A 397 29.78 -31.14 -56.87
C LYS A 397 31.03 -30.72 -57.65
N THR A 398 32.17 -30.69 -56.94
CA THR A 398 33.52 -31.07 -57.40
C THR A 398 33.88 -30.71 -58.85
N MET A 399 34.69 -29.67 -59.05
CA MET A 399 35.60 -29.62 -60.21
C MET A 399 36.74 -28.60 -60.07
N VAL A 400 37.68 -28.81 -59.14
CA VAL A 400 39.06 -28.32 -59.28
C VAL A 400 40.02 -29.37 -58.71
N ASP A 401 40.09 -30.51 -59.39
CA ASP A 401 41.22 -31.44 -59.30
C ASP A 401 41.17 -32.33 -60.53
N LEU A 402 41.73 -31.86 -61.65
CA LEU A 402 42.24 -32.70 -62.72
C LEU A 402 43.00 -31.82 -63.73
N LYS A 403 44.30 -31.63 -63.51
CA LYS A 403 45.25 -31.34 -64.60
C LYS A 403 45.37 -32.58 -65.48
N PRO A 404 45.24 -32.50 -66.81
CA PRO A 404 45.88 -33.47 -67.68
C PRO A 404 47.23 -32.89 -68.15
N ASN A 405 48.29 -33.62 -67.82
CA ASN A 405 49.46 -33.70 -68.68
C ASN A 405 49.00 -34.05 -70.11
N LEU A 406 49.52 -33.35 -71.12
CA LEU A 406 50.16 -33.96 -72.29
C LEU A 406 50.70 -32.86 -73.22
N ALA A 407 51.99 -33.01 -73.52
CA ALA A 407 52.76 -32.20 -74.45
C ALA A 407 52.31 -32.37 -75.90
N TYR A 408 52.56 -31.33 -76.70
CA TYR A 408 53.17 -31.41 -78.03
C TYR A 408 54.05 -30.18 -78.25
#